data_AF-A0A942C2R5-F1
#
_entry.id   AF-A0A942C2R5-F1
#
_cell.length_a   1.000
_cell.length_b   1.000
_cell.length_c   1.000
_cell.angle_alpha   90.00
_cell.angle_beta   90.00
_cell.angle_gamma   90.00
#
_symmetry.space_group_name_H-M   'P 1'
#
loop_
_entity.id
_entity.type
_entity.pdbx_description
1 polymer ?
#
loop_
_entity_poly.entity_id
_entity_poly.type
_entity_poly.pdbx_seq_one_letter_code
_entity_poly.pdbx_strand_id
1 'polypeptide(L)'
;MQPLYWQYDNARSVEPNHLAVPKLALRDGDWKLLSHLGFDQLELYNVRRDPGETHNQAQQQPARVRTMLKTLRQKYEEIKATPIR
;
A
#
# COMPACT_ATOMS: atom_id res chain seq x y z
N MET A 1 -3.53 -14.18 -11.18
CA MET A 1 -2.38 -13.27 -11.38
C MET A 1 -1.71 -13.06 -10.02
N GLN A 2 -0.39 -12.86 -9.98
CA GLN A 2 0.31 -12.58 -8.71
C GLN A 2 0.17 -11.10 -8.34
N PRO A 3 0.03 -10.75 -7.04
CA PRO A 3 0.02 -9.37 -6.60
C PRO A 3 1.35 -8.66 -6.90
N LEU A 4 1.28 -7.40 -7.34
CA LEU A 4 2.44 -6.53 -7.50
C LEU A 4 2.73 -5.82 -6.18
N TYR A 5 3.99 -5.84 -5.75
CA TYR A 5 4.47 -5.13 -4.58
C TYR A 5 5.45 -4.02 -4.98
N TRP A 6 5.35 -2.86 -4.33
CA TRP A 6 6.32 -1.77 -4.46
C TRP A 6 6.63 -1.20 -3.06
N GLN A 7 7.92 -0.96 -2.79
CA GLN A 7 8.38 -0.15 -1.66
C GLN A 7 9.24 1.02 -2.14
N TYR A 8 8.96 2.23 -1.65
CA TYR A 8 9.77 3.41 -1.92
C TYR A 8 9.99 4.24 -0.65
N ASP A 9 11.06 3.92 0.07
CA ASP A 9 11.35 4.53 1.38
C ASP A 9 11.61 6.03 1.31
N ASN A 10 12.07 6.51 0.15
CA ASN A 10 12.37 7.92 -0.10
C ASN A 10 11.17 8.74 -0.61
N ALA A 11 9.95 8.19 -0.61
CA ALA A 11 8.75 8.96 -0.99
C ALA A 11 8.61 10.22 -0.09
N ARG A 12 8.39 11.39 -0.68
CA ARG A 12 8.24 12.65 0.07
C ARG A 12 6.94 13.33 -0.32
N SER A 13 6.24 13.90 0.66
CA SER A 13 5.16 14.83 0.37
C SER A 13 5.72 16.14 -0.16
N VAL A 14 5.04 16.70 -1.15
CA VAL A 14 5.26 18.07 -1.63
C VAL A 14 4.47 19.10 -0.82
N GLU A 15 3.59 18.65 0.10
CA GLU A 15 2.82 19.53 0.97
C GLU A 15 3.73 20.24 1.98
N PRO A 16 3.46 21.52 2.31
CA PRO A 16 4.30 22.34 3.19
C PRO A 16 4.56 21.72 4.57
N ASN A 17 3.65 20.87 5.03
CA ASN A 17 3.70 20.24 6.36
C ASN A 17 4.40 18.87 6.35
N HIS A 18 4.99 18.44 5.22
CA HIS A 18 5.68 17.16 5.07
C HIS A 18 4.87 15.97 5.63
N LEU A 19 3.57 15.95 5.36
CA LEU A 19 2.71 14.86 5.83
C LEU A 19 3.33 13.51 5.41
N ALA A 20 3.30 12.55 6.34
CA ALA A 20 3.79 11.22 6.05
C ALA A 20 3.03 10.67 4.83
N VAL A 21 3.77 10.09 3.88
CA VAL A 21 3.21 9.50 2.66
C VAL A 21 3.35 7.98 2.71
N PRO A 22 2.45 7.25 2.03
CA PRO A 22 2.60 5.81 1.88
C PRO A 22 3.96 5.44 1.29
N LYS A 23 4.58 4.42 1.87
CA LYS A 23 5.88 3.89 1.45
C LYS A 23 5.76 2.53 0.78
N LEU A 24 4.65 1.83 1.07
CA LEU A 24 4.37 0.49 0.65
C LEU A 24 3.11 0.47 -0.21
N ALA A 25 3.13 -0.30 -1.29
CA ALA A 25 1.98 -0.52 -2.15
C ALA A 25 1.85 -2.00 -2.52
N LEU A 26 0.61 -2.50 -2.51
CA LEU A 26 0.25 -3.81 -3.05
C LEU A 26 -0.90 -3.64 -4.03
N ARG A 27 -0.74 -4.12 -5.27
CA ARG A 27 -1.83 -4.22 -6.24
C ARG A 27 -2.20 -5.68 -6.48
N ASP A 28 -3.47 -6.01 -6.24
CA ASP A 28 -4.06 -7.32 -6.52
C ASP A 28 -5.30 -7.15 -7.41
N GLY A 29 -5.11 -7.44 -8.69
CA GLY A 29 -6.09 -7.17 -9.74
C GLY A 29 -6.46 -5.69 -9.82
N ASP A 30 -7.75 -5.40 -9.59
CA ASP A 30 -8.32 -4.06 -9.62
C ASP A 30 -8.02 -3.23 -8.36
N TRP A 31 -7.50 -3.84 -7.30
CA TRP A 31 -7.39 -3.23 -6.00
C TRP A 31 -5.95 -2.86 -5.69
N LYS A 32 -5.75 -1.66 -5.16
CA LYS A 32 -4.46 -1.17 -4.67
C LYS A 32 -4.60 -0.80 -3.20
N LEU A 33 -3.74 -1.38 -2.37
CA LEU A 33 -3.57 -1.03 -0.96
C LEU A 33 -2.29 -0.21 -0.82
N LEU A 34 -2.40 0.96 -0.20
CA LEU A 34 -1.28 1.80 0.20
C LEU A 34 -1.11 1.74 1.72
N SER A 35 0.13 1.78 2.19
CA SER A 35 0.45 1.75 3.60
C SER A 35 1.72 2.53 3.93
N HIS A 36 1.77 3.07 5.13
CA HIS A 36 3.00 3.55 5.77
C HIS A 36 3.80 2.35 6.28
N LEU A 37 5.09 2.55 6.60
CA LEU A 37 5.98 1.50 7.11
C LEU A 37 5.48 0.86 8.43
N GLY A 38 4.70 1.61 9.22
CA GLY A 38 4.09 1.14 10.47
C GLY A 38 2.81 0.32 10.30
N PHE A 39 2.24 0.25 9.08
CA PHE A 39 0.94 -0.36 8.82
C PHE A 39 -0.22 0.22 9.64
N ASP A 40 -0.10 1.48 10.04
CA ASP A 40 -1.04 2.23 10.88
C ASP A 40 -2.00 3.08 10.04
N GLN A 41 -1.55 3.54 8.87
CA GLN A 41 -2.35 4.29 7.91
C GLN A 41 -2.51 3.48 6.63
N LEU A 42 -3.76 3.18 6.28
CA LEU A 42 -4.14 2.31 5.19
C LEU A 42 -5.13 3.01 4.26
N GLU A 43 -4.84 2.94 2.97
CA GLU A 43 -5.73 3.45 1.93
C GLU A 43 -5.99 2.35 0.90
N LEU A 44 -7.24 2.22 0.47
CA LEU A 44 -7.64 1.18 -0.47
C LEU A 44 -8.40 1.80 -1.64
N TYR A 45 -7.93 1.54 -2.86
CA TYR A 45 -8.51 2.07 -4.08
C TYR A 45 -8.86 0.96 -5.05
N ASN A 46 -9.99 1.10 -5.75
CA ASN A 46 -10.29 0.30 -6.94
C ASN A 46 -9.75 1.02 -8.18
N VAL A 47 -8.50 0.77 -8.56
CA VAL A 47 -7.81 1.52 -9.62
C VAL A 47 -8.37 1.28 -11.02
N ARG A 48 -9.26 0.28 -11.22
CA ARG A 48 -10.02 0.13 -12.46
C ARG A 48 -11.17 1.12 -12.55
N ARG A 49 -11.84 1.41 -11.44
CA ARG A 49 -12.99 2.33 -11.36
C ARG A 49 -12.59 3.76 -10.99
N ASP A 50 -11.49 3.91 -10.27
CA ASP A 50 -10.94 5.16 -9.78
C ASP A 50 -9.41 5.19 -10.05
N PRO A 51 -8.99 5.37 -11.32
CA PRO A 51 -7.57 5.41 -11.67
C PRO A 51 -6.80 6.56 -11.02
N GLY A 52 -7.50 7.62 -10.61
CA GLY A 52 -6.94 8.78 -9.93
C GLY A 52 -6.80 8.63 -8.41
N GLU A 53 -7.20 7.48 -7.84
CA GLU A 53 -7.11 7.20 -6.40
C GLU A 53 -7.78 8.28 -5.54
N THR A 54 -8.94 8.75 -5.97
CA THR A 54 -9.67 9.86 -5.34
C THR A 54 -10.62 9.41 -4.23
N HIS A 55 -10.96 8.12 -4.16
CA HIS A 55 -11.98 7.60 -3.26
C HIS A 55 -11.45 6.46 -2.39
N ASN A 56 -10.94 6.81 -1.20
CA ASN A 56 -10.43 5.81 -0.26
C ASN A 56 -11.56 4.93 0.30
N GLN A 57 -11.50 3.64 0.00
CA GLN A 57 -12.49 2.63 0.40
C GLN A 57 -12.07 1.78 1.60
N ALA A 58 -10.98 2.12 2.30
CA ALA A 58 -10.44 1.28 3.37
C ALA A 58 -11.45 0.98 4.48
N GLN A 59 -12.22 1.98 4.90
CA GLN A 59 -13.28 1.81 5.91
C GLN A 59 -14.51 1.06 5.37
N GLN A 60 -14.77 1.16 4.07
CA GLN A 60 -15.92 0.53 3.40
C GLN A 60 -15.68 -0.95 3.08
N GLN A 61 -14.41 -1.37 2.97
CA GLN A 61 -14.01 -2.72 2.56
C GLN A 61 -13.02 -3.37 3.55
N PRO A 62 -13.37 -3.47 4.86
CA PRO A 62 -12.41 -3.88 5.89
C PRO A 62 -11.93 -5.33 5.72
N ALA A 63 -12.75 -6.22 5.16
CA ALA A 63 -12.34 -7.58 4.85
C ALA A 63 -11.23 -7.63 3.78
N ARG A 64 -11.35 -6.78 2.74
CA ARG A 64 -10.35 -6.68 1.68
C ARG A 64 -9.03 -6.09 2.20
N VAL A 65 -9.12 -5.04 3.02
CA VAL A 65 -7.96 -4.45 3.69
C VAL A 65 -7.22 -5.51 4.50
N ARG A 66 -7.91 -6.31 5.33
CA ARG A 66 -7.27 -7.37 6.11
C ARG A 66 -6.54 -8.40 5.24
N THR A 67 -7.17 -8.87 4.17
CA THR A 67 -6.55 -9.84 3.26
C THR A 67 -5.32 -9.27 2.57
N MET A 68 -5.43 -8.08 1.98
CA MET A 68 -4.32 -7.45 1.26
C MET A 68 -3.18 -7.03 2.21
N LEU A 69 -3.51 -6.57 3.41
CA LEU A 69 -2.51 -6.20 4.43
C LEU A 69 -1.67 -7.40 4.86
N LYS A 70 -2.28 -8.58 4.99
CA LYS A 70 -1.54 -9.82 5.29
C LYS A 70 -0.48 -10.10 4.22
N THR A 71 -0.86 -10.01 2.94
CA THR A 71 0.07 -10.20 1.81
C THR A 71 1.14 -9.12 1.77
N LEU A 72 0.77 -7.85 2.01
CA LEU A 72 1.71 -6.74 2.03
C LEU A 72 2.78 -6.93 3.11
N ARG A 73 2.38 -7.29 4.35
CA ARG A 73 3.30 -7.56 5.46
C ARG A 73 4.23 -8.73 5.14
N GLN A 74 3.70 -9.81 4.57
CA GLN A 74 4.53 -10.95 4.17
C GLN A 74 5.62 -10.51 3.17
N LYS A 75 5.26 -9.74 2.14
CA LYS A 75 6.24 -9.26 1.15
C LYS A 75 7.28 -8.32 1.75
N TYR A 76 6.86 -7.43 2.65
CA TYR A 76 7.77 -6.54 3.36
C TYR A 76 8.81 -7.30 4.19
N GLU A 77 8.38 -8.30 4.97
CA GLU A 77 9.31 -9.11 5.78
C GLU A 77 10.22 -9.99 4.91
N GLU A 78 9.72 -10.56 3.82
CA GLU A 78 10.53 -11.32 2.85
C GLU A 78 11.68 -10.47 2.29
N ILE A 79 11.40 -9.23 1.90
CA ILE A 79 12.41 -8.30 1.35
C ILE A 79 13.38 -7.86 2.43
N LYS A 80 12.88 -7.49 3.62
CA LYS A 80 13.73 -7.06 4.74
C LYS A 80 14.68 -8.17 5.23
N ALA A 81 14.23 -9.43 5.18
CA ALA A 81 15.03 -10.60 5.54
C ALA A 81 16.06 -10.99 4.47
N THR A 82 15.96 -10.44 3.26
CA THR A 82 16.90 -10.72 2.16
C THR A 82 18.00 -9.65 2.17
N PRO A 83 19.24 -9.97 2.58
CA PRO A 83 20.34 -9.02 2.46
C PRO A 83 20.60 -8.77 0.98
N ILE A 84 20.63 -7.49 0.57
CA ILE A 84 21.11 -7.12 -0.76
C ILE A 84 22.59 -7.50 -0.80
N ARG A 85 22.95 -8.45 -1.68
CA ARG A 85 24.35 -8.80 -1.98
C ARG A 85 24.97 -7.76 -2.90
#